data_AF-A0A817NEI7-F1
#
_entry.id   AF-A0A817NEI7-F1
#
_cell.length_a   1.000
_cell.length_b   1.000
_cell.length_c   1.000
_cell.angle_alpha   90.00
_cell.angle_beta   90.00
_cell.angle_gamma   90.00
#
_symmetry.space_group_name_H-M   'P 1'
#
loop_
_entity.id
_entity.type
_entity.pdbx_description
1 polymer ?
#
loop_
_entity_poly.entity_id
_entity_poly.type
_entity_poly.pdbx_seq_one_letter_code
_entity_poly.pdbx_strand_id
1 'polypeptide(L)'
;SKASYLPNNLKFIANNNGIIDDNDIEQISNILLEAQWLVICIGFCLGCPFAIPINLKHRLSVPKYNPARTYIPDGSCDLGGNYMAIYPIESPGGYQLFGRTIQTWSTFGTIGYPFTNYQPWLLNMFDIIQFQSVTELQLKNLQMELLKEIDSNNNNYNEVSNDSQQQQQNLQELDDNHKIIYAMVGGIIQ
;
A
#
# COMPACT_ATOMS: atom_id res chain seq x y z
N SER A 1 -1.57 -6.01 -25.83
CA SER A 1 -0.46 -5.06 -25.55
C SER A 1 -0.85 -3.59 -25.71
N LYS A 2 -2.06 -3.26 -26.18
CA LYS A 2 -2.54 -1.87 -26.28
C LYS A 2 -3.88 -1.74 -25.57
N ALA A 3 -4.02 -0.70 -24.77
CA ALA A 3 -5.24 -0.26 -24.11
C ALA A 3 -5.03 1.20 -23.66
N SER A 4 -6.09 1.94 -23.39
CA SER A 4 -5.97 3.35 -22.97
C SER A 4 -5.15 3.54 -21.69
N TYR A 5 -5.14 2.51 -20.83
CA TYR A 5 -4.36 2.46 -19.59
C TYR A 5 -2.93 1.95 -19.74
N LEU A 6 -2.47 1.68 -20.96
CA LEU A 6 -1.10 1.27 -21.28
C LEU A 6 -0.41 2.36 -22.11
N PRO A 7 0.92 2.55 -21.98
CA PRO A 7 1.86 1.70 -21.24
C PRO A 7 2.04 2.09 -19.76
N ASN A 8 1.50 3.23 -19.32
CA ASN A 8 1.74 3.76 -17.99
C ASN A 8 0.42 4.09 -17.28
N ASN A 9 0.16 3.39 -16.18
CA ASN A 9 -1.03 3.56 -15.35
C ASN A 9 -1.15 4.95 -14.73
N LEU A 10 -0.06 5.54 -14.23
CA LEU A 10 -0.06 6.88 -13.63
C LEU A 10 -0.41 7.96 -14.66
N LYS A 11 0.17 7.86 -15.87
CA LYS A 11 -0.19 8.74 -16.99
C LYS A 11 -1.67 8.61 -17.35
N PHE A 12 -2.20 7.38 -17.34
CA PHE A 12 -3.61 7.16 -17.60
C PHE A 12 -4.52 7.76 -16.51
N ILE A 13 -4.16 7.59 -15.23
CA ILE A 13 -4.86 8.21 -14.10
C ILE A 13 -4.87 9.75 -14.25
N ALA A 14 -3.73 10.35 -14.60
CA ALA A 14 -3.61 11.79 -14.84
C ALA A 14 -4.55 12.27 -15.96
N ASN A 15 -4.44 11.64 -17.14
CA ASN A 15 -5.27 11.95 -18.30
C ASN A 15 -6.76 11.80 -18.02
N ASN A 16 -7.16 10.75 -17.29
CA ASN A 16 -8.57 10.49 -16.96
C ASN A 16 -9.15 11.56 -16.00
N ASN A 17 -8.30 12.28 -15.26
CA ASN A 17 -8.69 13.33 -14.33
C ASN A 17 -8.37 14.75 -14.86
N GLY A 18 -8.06 14.88 -16.16
CA GLY A 18 -7.86 16.17 -16.81
C GLY A 18 -6.51 16.83 -16.53
N ILE A 19 -5.54 16.11 -15.96
CA ILE A 19 -4.17 16.60 -15.75
C ILE A 19 -3.35 16.17 -16.98
N ILE A 20 -3.08 17.11 -17.88
CA ILE A 20 -2.43 16.87 -19.17
C ILE A 20 -1.35 17.94 -19.38
N ASP A 21 -0.24 17.77 -18.66
CA ASP A 21 0.97 18.59 -18.79
C ASP A 21 2.23 17.73 -18.63
N ASP A 22 3.40 18.38 -18.68
CA ASP A 22 4.70 17.71 -18.60
C ASP A 22 5.01 17.13 -17.21
N ASN A 23 4.31 17.60 -16.16
CA ASN A 23 4.51 17.21 -14.75
C ASN A 23 3.34 16.37 -14.22
N ASP A 24 2.52 15.79 -15.09
CA ASP A 24 1.25 15.17 -14.72
C ASP A 24 1.40 13.94 -13.80
N ILE A 25 2.42 13.11 -14.03
CA ILE A 25 2.76 11.98 -13.17
C ILE A 25 3.15 12.46 -11.77
N GLU A 26 3.93 13.55 -11.68
CA GLU A 26 4.33 14.14 -10.40
C GLU A 26 3.11 14.68 -9.64
N GLN A 27 2.23 15.41 -10.32
CA GLN A 27 1.00 15.94 -9.73
C GLN A 27 0.09 14.84 -9.19
N ILE A 28 -0.15 13.76 -9.96
CA ILE A 28 -0.92 12.62 -9.48
C ILE A 28 -0.22 11.93 -8.30
N SER A 29 1.10 11.78 -8.35
CA SER A 29 1.86 11.19 -7.25
C SER A 29 1.71 12.01 -5.96
N ASN A 30 1.77 13.33 -6.06
CA ASN A 30 1.56 14.22 -4.92
C ASN A 30 0.13 14.09 -4.37
N ILE A 31 -0.89 14.05 -5.22
CA ILE A 31 -2.28 13.83 -4.79
C ILE A 31 -2.42 12.49 -4.04
N LEU A 32 -1.80 11.42 -4.54
CA LEU A 32 -1.86 10.09 -3.92
C LEU A 32 -1.16 10.05 -2.55
N LEU A 33 -0.03 10.76 -2.41
CA LEU A 33 0.77 10.85 -1.18
C LEU A 33 0.12 11.76 -0.12
N GLU A 34 -0.44 12.90 -0.53
CA GLU A 34 -1.09 13.86 0.37
C GLU A 34 -2.48 13.39 0.83
N ALA A 35 -3.03 12.36 0.19
CA ALA A 35 -4.32 11.80 0.54
C ALA A 35 -4.31 11.02 1.86
N GLN A 36 -5.27 11.35 2.71
CA GLN A 36 -5.70 10.54 3.83
C GLN A 36 -6.85 9.64 3.35
N TRP A 37 -6.59 8.34 3.28
CA TRP A 37 -7.51 7.33 2.74
C TRP A 37 -8.22 6.60 3.88
N LEU A 38 -9.51 6.87 4.05
CA LEU A 38 -10.34 6.19 5.04
C LEU A 38 -10.71 4.80 4.54
N VAL A 39 -10.32 3.76 5.26
CA VAL A 39 -10.73 2.38 5.00
C VAL A 39 -12.22 2.24 5.32
N ILE A 40 -13.04 2.05 4.30
CA ILE A 40 -14.50 1.93 4.45
C ILE A 40 -14.98 0.49 4.40
N CYS A 41 -14.16 -0.42 3.88
CA CYS A 41 -14.48 -1.82 3.76
C CYS A 41 -13.20 -2.64 3.78
N ILE A 42 -13.28 -3.83 4.36
CA ILE A 42 -12.26 -4.87 4.26
C ILE A 42 -12.96 -6.07 3.64
N GLY A 43 -12.40 -6.60 2.57
CA GLY A 43 -13.03 -7.70 1.85
C GLY A 43 -12.10 -8.31 0.82
N PHE A 44 -12.72 -8.88 -0.23
CA PHE A 44 -12.01 -9.64 -1.26
C PHE A 44 -11.15 -10.76 -0.63
N CYS A 45 -9.93 -10.97 -1.11
CA CYS A 45 -9.00 -11.95 -0.56
C CYS A 45 -8.24 -11.37 0.65
N LEU A 46 -8.23 -12.13 1.76
CA LEU A 46 -7.29 -11.97 2.89
C LEU A 46 -7.14 -10.55 3.44
N GLY A 47 -8.26 -9.88 3.74
CA GLY A 47 -8.24 -8.59 4.42
C GLY A 47 -7.87 -7.40 3.53
N CYS A 48 -8.07 -7.51 2.20
CA CYS A 48 -7.84 -6.39 1.28
C CYS A 48 -8.67 -5.16 1.67
N PRO A 49 -8.04 -4.03 2.01
CA PRO A 49 -8.73 -2.80 2.35
C PRO A 49 -9.25 -2.10 1.08
N PHE A 50 -10.44 -1.53 1.17
CA PHE A 50 -10.96 -0.56 0.21
C PHE A 50 -11.12 0.78 0.92
N ALA A 51 -10.44 1.80 0.38
CA ALA A 51 -10.40 3.12 1.00
C ALA A 51 -10.81 4.24 0.04
N ILE A 52 -11.30 5.33 0.60
CA ILE A 52 -11.69 6.55 -0.12
C ILE A 52 -10.96 7.75 0.49
N PRO A 53 -10.51 8.74 -0.30
CA PRO A 53 -9.87 9.90 0.28
C PRO A 53 -10.90 10.75 1.03
N ILE A 54 -10.52 11.17 2.24
CA ILE A 54 -11.36 12.03 3.10
C ILE A 54 -11.54 13.40 2.43
N ASN A 55 -10.45 13.97 1.92
CA ASN A 55 -10.48 15.23 1.18
C ASN A 55 -11.03 15.01 -0.24
N LEU A 56 -12.10 15.74 -0.59
CA LEU A 56 -12.73 15.68 -1.91
C LEU A 56 -11.78 16.04 -3.05
N LYS A 57 -10.79 16.91 -2.80
CA LYS A 57 -9.80 17.32 -3.81
C LYS A 57 -8.87 16.18 -4.24
N HIS A 58 -8.76 15.13 -3.42
CA HIS A 58 -7.91 13.98 -3.72
C HIS A 58 -8.69 12.80 -4.35
N ARG A 59 -9.98 12.99 -4.66
CA ARG A 59 -10.81 11.97 -5.35
C ARG A 59 -10.44 11.90 -6.82
N LEU A 60 -9.50 11.02 -7.11
CA LEU A 60 -9.21 10.59 -8.48
C LEU A 60 -10.21 9.51 -8.89
N SER A 61 -10.77 9.64 -10.10
CA SER A 61 -11.64 8.62 -10.70
C SER A 61 -10.92 7.97 -11.86
N VAL A 62 -10.92 6.64 -11.94
CA VAL A 62 -10.30 5.92 -13.07
C VAL A 62 -10.99 4.58 -13.34
N PRO A 63 -11.24 4.17 -14.60
CA PRO A 63 -11.88 2.89 -14.87
C PRO A 63 -10.95 1.70 -14.55
N LYS A 64 -11.58 0.55 -14.30
CA LYS A 64 -10.89 -0.74 -14.13
C LYS A 64 -10.35 -1.26 -15.46
N TYR A 65 -9.38 -2.17 -15.38
CA TYR A 65 -8.86 -3.00 -16.46
C TYR A 65 -9.96 -3.77 -17.20
N ASN A 66 -9.74 -4.00 -18.49
CA ASN A 66 -10.61 -4.83 -19.33
C ASN A 66 -9.79 -5.65 -20.37
N PRO A 67 -9.56 -6.95 -20.16
CA PRO A 67 -9.91 -7.74 -18.97
C PRO A 67 -9.02 -7.42 -17.76
N ALA A 68 -9.43 -7.85 -16.57
CA ALA A 68 -8.61 -7.80 -15.36
C ALA A 68 -7.29 -8.57 -15.53
N ARG A 69 -6.25 -8.19 -14.79
CA ARG A 69 -4.99 -8.95 -14.76
C ARG A 69 -5.20 -10.25 -13.99
N THR A 70 -4.57 -11.31 -14.47
CA THR A 70 -4.56 -12.62 -13.79
C THR A 70 -3.57 -12.66 -12.62
N TYR A 71 -2.67 -11.69 -12.54
CA TYR A 71 -1.62 -11.61 -11.52
C TYR A 71 -1.35 -10.15 -11.16
N ILE A 72 -1.32 -9.87 -9.86
CA ILE A 72 -0.87 -8.64 -9.22
C ILE A 72 0.03 -9.06 -8.05
N PRO A 73 1.25 -8.49 -7.91
CA PRO A 73 2.12 -8.77 -6.78
C PRO A 73 1.49 -8.40 -5.42
N ASP A 74 1.98 -9.04 -4.36
CA ASP A 74 1.67 -8.64 -2.99
C ASP A 74 2.11 -7.20 -2.69
N GLY A 75 1.36 -6.54 -1.82
CA GLY A 75 1.59 -5.15 -1.43
C GLY A 75 1.34 -4.15 -2.56
N SER A 76 0.81 -4.54 -3.72
CA SER A 76 0.45 -3.58 -4.77
C SER A 76 -0.69 -2.67 -4.33
N CYS A 77 -0.49 -1.36 -4.50
CA CYS A 77 -1.49 -0.33 -4.28
C CYS A 77 -2.09 0.12 -5.61
N ASP A 78 -3.41 0.27 -5.66
CA ASP A 78 -4.13 0.51 -6.90
C ASP A 78 -5.35 1.43 -6.75
N LEU A 79 -5.86 1.93 -7.88
CA LEU A 79 -7.03 2.81 -7.94
C LEU A 79 -8.05 2.29 -8.95
N GLY A 80 -9.32 2.26 -8.56
CA GLY A 80 -10.42 1.81 -9.42
C GLY A 80 -11.75 2.46 -9.03
N GLY A 81 -12.37 3.15 -9.98
CA GLY A 81 -13.33 4.19 -9.66
C GLY A 81 -12.66 5.25 -8.78
N ASN A 82 -13.28 5.55 -7.65
CA ASN A 82 -12.77 6.50 -6.65
C ASN A 82 -12.13 5.79 -5.43
N TYR A 83 -11.90 4.49 -5.53
CA TYR A 83 -11.44 3.66 -4.42
C TYR A 83 -10.00 3.25 -4.62
N MET A 84 -9.23 3.31 -3.54
CA MET A 84 -7.92 2.69 -3.44
C MET A 84 -8.04 1.30 -2.81
N ALA A 85 -7.25 0.35 -3.28
CA ALA A 85 -7.05 -0.91 -2.59
C ALA A 85 -5.56 -1.27 -2.47
N ILE A 86 -5.26 -2.17 -1.53
CA ILE A 86 -3.93 -2.75 -1.35
C ILE A 86 -4.08 -4.27 -1.42
N TYR A 87 -3.41 -4.93 -2.36
CA TYR A 87 -3.44 -6.39 -2.42
C TYR A 87 -2.58 -6.98 -1.29
N PRO A 88 -3.19 -7.72 -0.34
CA PRO A 88 -2.47 -8.31 0.77
C PRO A 88 -1.58 -9.47 0.36
N ILE A 89 -1.96 -10.15 -0.73
CA ILE A 89 -1.25 -11.29 -1.33
C ILE A 89 -1.32 -11.20 -2.85
N GLU A 90 -0.50 -11.99 -3.52
CA GLU A 90 -0.61 -12.18 -4.97
C GLU A 90 -2.01 -12.66 -5.37
N SER A 91 -2.64 -11.96 -6.32
CA SER A 91 -4.02 -12.26 -6.73
C SER A 91 -4.38 -11.60 -8.07
N PRO A 92 -5.45 -12.04 -8.75
CA PRO A 92 -5.97 -11.33 -9.91
C PRO A 92 -6.58 -9.98 -9.48
N GLY A 93 -6.46 -8.96 -10.34
CA GLY A 93 -6.83 -7.60 -9.98
C GLY A 93 -7.16 -6.73 -11.20
N GLY A 94 -8.10 -5.81 -11.00
CA GLY A 94 -8.68 -4.99 -12.07
C GLY A 94 -8.39 -3.51 -11.97
N TYR A 95 -7.66 -3.03 -10.97
CA TYR A 95 -7.48 -1.60 -10.72
C TYR A 95 -6.17 -1.12 -11.34
N GLN A 96 -6.06 0.20 -11.48
CA GLN A 96 -4.88 0.88 -12.03
C GLN A 96 -3.79 0.93 -10.96
N LEU A 97 -2.67 0.26 -11.23
CA LEU A 97 -1.55 0.19 -10.28
C LEU A 97 -0.87 1.55 -10.18
N PHE A 98 -0.57 2.00 -8.97
CA PHE A 98 0.18 3.24 -8.74
C PHE A 98 1.40 3.08 -7.84
N GLY A 99 1.53 1.96 -7.10
CA GLY A 99 2.68 1.75 -6.24
C GLY A 99 2.68 0.39 -5.55
N ARG A 100 3.64 0.21 -4.63
CA ARG A 100 3.73 -0.94 -3.72
C ARG A 100 4.00 -0.48 -2.30
N THR A 101 3.62 -1.32 -1.34
CA THR A 101 3.81 -1.13 0.09
C THR A 101 4.30 -2.41 0.77
N ILE A 102 4.53 -2.32 2.07
CA ILE A 102 4.85 -3.44 2.95
C ILE A 102 3.71 -4.46 3.00
N GLN A 103 3.97 -5.61 3.60
CA GLN A 103 2.96 -6.63 3.80
C GLN A 103 1.82 -6.09 4.67
N THR A 104 0.58 -6.26 4.20
CA THR A 104 -0.64 -5.94 4.98
C THR A 104 -1.32 -7.19 5.52
N TRP A 105 -0.77 -8.38 5.23
CA TRP A 105 -1.25 -9.66 5.68
C TRP A 105 -0.11 -10.62 6.03
N SER A 106 -0.29 -11.37 7.11
CA SER A 106 0.60 -12.42 7.58
C SER A 106 -0.21 -13.69 7.84
N THR A 107 -0.19 -14.66 6.91
CA THR A 107 -1.04 -15.87 6.95
C THR A 107 -0.98 -16.63 8.27
N PHE A 108 0.18 -16.68 8.92
CA PHE A 108 0.36 -17.35 10.21
C PHE A 108 0.55 -16.38 11.37
N GLY A 109 0.43 -15.07 11.12
CA GLY A 109 0.65 -14.05 12.15
C GLY A 109 2.08 -14.01 12.66
N THR A 110 3.05 -14.44 11.86
CA THR A 110 4.46 -14.58 12.26
C THR A 110 5.31 -13.40 11.82
N ILE A 111 4.88 -12.64 10.83
CA ILE A 111 5.66 -11.55 10.22
C ILE A 111 5.64 -10.33 11.14
N GLY A 112 6.45 -10.31 12.20
CA GLY A 112 6.69 -9.13 13.04
C GLY A 112 5.47 -8.42 13.64
N TYR A 113 5.69 -7.33 14.37
CA TYR A 113 4.62 -6.43 14.82
C TYR A 113 3.99 -5.69 13.62
N PRO A 114 2.66 -5.48 13.57
CA PRO A 114 1.63 -5.79 14.58
C PRO A 114 0.92 -7.14 14.38
N PHE A 115 1.50 -8.05 13.62
CA PHE A 115 0.83 -9.29 13.26
C PHE A 115 0.89 -10.31 14.40
N THR A 116 -0.24 -10.99 14.63
CA THR A 116 -0.32 -12.12 15.57
C THR A 116 -1.14 -13.24 14.95
N ASN A 117 -1.10 -14.43 15.54
CA ASN A 117 -1.96 -15.55 15.11
C ASN A 117 -3.47 -15.25 15.19
N TYR A 118 -3.87 -14.24 15.96
CA TYR A 118 -5.26 -13.76 16.05
C TYR A 118 -5.53 -12.51 15.20
N GLN A 119 -4.48 -11.85 14.73
CA GLN A 119 -4.54 -10.65 13.90
C GLN A 119 -3.55 -10.77 12.74
N PRO A 120 -3.84 -11.61 11.73
CA PRO A 120 -3.04 -11.74 10.53
C PRO A 120 -3.18 -10.55 9.56
N TRP A 121 -4.02 -9.55 9.84
CA TRP A 121 -4.20 -8.35 9.01
C TRP A 121 -3.62 -7.11 9.67
N LEU A 122 -3.10 -6.19 8.84
CA LEU A 122 -2.57 -4.91 9.30
C LEU A 122 -3.67 -3.88 9.55
N LEU A 123 -4.73 -3.90 8.74
CA LEU A 123 -5.69 -2.81 8.61
C LEU A 123 -7.08 -3.21 9.08
N ASN A 124 -7.76 -2.30 9.77
CA ASN A 124 -9.13 -2.40 10.25
C ASN A 124 -10.04 -1.42 9.50
N MET A 125 -11.35 -1.67 9.56
CA MET A 125 -12.33 -0.70 9.08
C MET A 125 -12.19 0.60 9.88
N PHE A 126 -12.29 1.74 9.17
CA PHE A 126 -12.10 3.10 9.67
C PHE A 126 -10.66 3.50 9.99
N ASP A 127 -9.66 2.64 9.74
CA ASP A 127 -8.28 3.09 9.72
C ASP A 127 -8.09 4.17 8.64
N ILE A 128 -7.23 5.14 8.92
CA ILE A 128 -6.79 6.12 7.93
C ILE A 128 -5.41 5.72 7.45
N ILE A 129 -5.29 5.54 6.14
CA ILE A 129 -4.05 5.24 5.45
C ILE A 129 -3.47 6.53 4.90
N GLN A 130 -2.19 6.78 5.14
CA GLN A 130 -1.44 7.84 4.47
C GLN A 130 -0.14 7.27 3.92
N PHE A 131 0.21 7.68 2.70
CA PHE A 131 1.36 7.14 1.98
C PHE A 131 2.59 8.04 2.09
N GLN A 132 3.77 7.41 2.16
CA GLN A 132 5.06 8.09 2.09
C GLN A 132 5.92 7.53 0.95
N SER A 133 6.50 8.43 0.17
CA SER A 133 7.42 8.09 -0.92
C SER A 133 8.71 7.47 -0.40
N VAL A 134 9.08 6.32 -0.98
CA VAL A 134 10.29 5.57 -0.65
C VAL A 134 10.94 5.03 -1.92
N THR A 135 12.25 4.81 -1.89
CA THR A 135 12.93 4.08 -2.96
C THR A 135 12.58 2.59 -2.92
N GLU A 136 12.75 1.89 -4.03
CA GLU A 136 12.60 0.43 -4.08
C GLU A 136 13.51 -0.27 -3.05
N LEU A 137 14.74 0.22 -2.88
CA LEU A 137 15.68 -0.31 -1.89
C LEU A 137 15.17 -0.09 -0.45
N GLN A 138 14.63 1.09 -0.15
CA GLN A 138 14.03 1.36 1.17
C GLN A 138 12.82 0.47 1.42
N LEU A 139 11.92 0.30 0.45
CA LEU A 139 10.78 -0.61 0.60
C LEU A 139 11.27 -2.04 0.85
N LYS A 140 12.25 -2.51 0.09
CA LYS A 140 12.82 -3.85 0.25
C LYS A 140 13.42 -4.04 1.65
N ASN A 141 14.13 -3.04 2.17
CA ASN A 141 14.69 -3.09 3.51
C ASN A 141 13.59 -3.16 4.59
N LEU A 142 12.54 -2.34 4.48
CA LEU A 142 11.38 -2.39 5.39
C LEU A 142 10.70 -3.77 5.37
N GLN A 143 10.51 -4.34 4.17
CA GLN A 143 9.94 -5.68 4.02
C GLN A 143 10.85 -6.77 4.64
N MET A 144 12.18 -6.64 4.49
CA MET A 144 13.13 -7.56 5.12
C MET A 144 13.13 -7.43 6.65
N GLU A 145 12.97 -6.23 7.19
CA GLU A 145 12.91 -5.99 8.63
C GLU A 145 11.69 -6.68 9.26
N LEU A 146 10.51 -6.55 8.63
CA LEU A 146 9.30 -7.26 9.05
C LEU A 146 9.48 -8.79 9.07
N LEU A 147 10.28 -9.33 8.16
CA LEU A 147 10.60 -10.76 8.13
C LEU A 147 11.65 -11.16 9.18
N LYS A 148 12.62 -10.30 9.50
CA LYS A 148 13.67 -10.62 10.49
C LYS A 148 13.13 -10.74 11.92
N GLU A 149 12.06 -10.04 12.26
CA GLU A 149 11.38 -10.21 13.56
C GLU A 149 10.86 -11.66 13.77
N ILE A 150 10.71 -12.46 12.71
CA ILE A 150 10.42 -13.90 12.79
C ILE A 150 11.60 -14.66 13.41
N ASP A 151 12.82 -14.36 12.97
CA ASP A 151 14.02 -15.12 13.31
C ASP A 151 14.51 -14.84 14.74
N SER A 152 14.34 -13.60 15.22
CA SER A 152 14.66 -13.20 16.59
C SER A 152 13.60 -13.64 17.61
N ASN A 153 12.32 -13.75 17.23
CA ASN A 153 11.29 -14.33 18.11
C ASN A 153 11.38 -15.86 18.19
N ASN A 154 11.93 -16.52 17.18
CA ASN A 154 12.18 -17.98 17.19
C ASN A 154 13.56 -18.37 17.76
N ASN A 155 14.53 -17.46 17.80
CA ASN A 155 15.84 -17.69 18.42
C ASN A 155 16.10 -16.65 19.50
N ASN A 156 16.21 -17.09 20.76
CA ASN A 156 16.68 -16.31 21.91
C ASN A 156 18.03 -15.59 21.64
N TYR A 157 18.00 -14.46 20.95
CA TYR A 157 19.09 -13.50 20.90
C TYR A 157 18.59 -12.21 21.52
N ASN A 158 18.80 -12.12 22.83
CA ASN A 158 18.73 -10.88 23.58
C ASN A 158 19.84 -9.95 23.11
N GLU A 159 19.53 -9.04 22.19
CA GLU A 159 20.11 -7.69 22.11
C GLU A 159 19.28 -6.91 21.08
N VAL A 160 18.17 -6.33 21.54
CA VAL A 160 17.42 -5.37 20.73
C VAL A 160 18.27 -4.11 20.66
N SER A 161 18.81 -3.80 19.48
CA SER A 161 19.49 -2.53 19.23
C SER A 161 18.55 -1.35 19.51
N ASN A 162 19.08 -0.27 20.09
CA ASN A 162 18.32 0.94 20.43
C ASN A 162 17.52 1.50 19.24
N ASP A 163 18.01 1.34 18.02
CA ASP A 163 17.32 1.78 16.80
C ASP A 163 16.01 1.02 16.53
N SER A 164 15.95 -0.28 16.83
CA SER A 164 14.75 -1.12 16.66
C SER A 164 13.69 -0.80 17.72
N GLN A 165 14.11 -0.44 18.94
CA GLN A 165 13.19 0.00 20.00
C GLN A 165 12.60 1.37 19.69
N GLN A 166 13.41 2.28 19.16
CA GLN A 166 12.97 3.61 18.75
C GLN A 166 12.06 3.54 17.52
N GLN A 167 12.28 2.59 16.62
CA GLN A 167 11.40 2.32 15.47
C GLN A 167 10.11 1.60 15.86
N GLN A 168 10.13 0.64 16.79
CA GLN A 168 8.92 0.05 17.37
C GLN A 168 8.11 1.09 18.13
N GLN A 169 8.76 2.01 18.84
CA GLN A 169 8.11 3.20 19.41
C GLN A 169 7.51 4.09 18.33
N ASN A 170 8.20 4.35 17.21
CA ASN A 170 7.63 5.11 16.11
C ASN A 170 6.43 4.39 15.44
N LEU A 171 6.44 3.05 15.37
CA LEU A 171 5.34 2.23 14.87
C LEU A 171 4.16 2.15 15.85
N GLN A 172 4.43 2.24 17.17
CA GLN A 172 3.42 2.30 18.23
C GLN A 172 2.86 3.72 18.45
N GLU A 173 3.64 4.78 18.28
CA GLU A 173 3.16 6.18 18.38
C GLU A 173 2.22 6.56 17.22
N LEU A 174 2.19 5.77 16.15
CA LEU A 174 1.20 5.87 15.07
C LEU A 174 -0.18 5.30 15.48
N ASP A 175 -0.25 4.60 16.61
CA ASP A 175 -1.43 3.86 17.05
C ASP A 175 -2.28 4.63 18.05
N ASP A 176 -3.09 5.56 17.53
CA ASP A 176 -4.35 5.90 18.21
C ASP A 176 -5.47 6.34 17.25
N ASN A 177 -5.17 6.82 16.02
CA ASN A 177 -6.20 7.15 15.01
C ASN A 177 -5.73 7.17 13.53
N HIS A 178 -4.43 6.99 13.23
CA HIS A 178 -3.88 7.16 11.87
C HIS A 178 -2.78 6.14 11.57
N LYS A 179 -3.02 5.18 10.67
CA LYS A 179 -1.98 4.26 10.22
C LYS A 179 -1.24 4.87 9.03
N ILE A 180 -0.02 5.35 9.27
CA ILE A 180 0.86 5.72 8.17
C ILE A 180 1.37 4.43 7.52
N ILE A 181 1.10 4.27 6.23
CA ILE A 181 1.56 3.14 5.42
C ILE A 181 2.71 3.65 4.54
N TYR A 182 3.86 2.99 4.60
CA TYR A 182 4.96 3.29 3.69
C TYR A 182 4.61 2.78 2.28
N ALA A 183 4.19 3.68 1.38
CA ALA A 183 4.02 3.35 -0.02
C ALA A 183 4.39 4.53 -0.91
N MET A 184 5.34 4.29 -1.79
CA MET A 184 5.34 4.77 -3.17
C MET A 184 6.62 4.21 -3.77
N VAL A 185 6.52 3.17 -4.59
CA VAL A 185 7.62 2.80 -5.48
C VAL A 185 7.30 3.45 -6.81
N GLY A 186 7.94 4.59 -7.07
CA GLY A 186 8.00 5.21 -8.39
C GLY A 186 8.83 4.33 -9.31
N GLY A 187 8.24 3.24 -9.75
CA GLY A 187 8.91 2.21 -10.53
C GLY A 187 7.83 1.35 -11.15
N ILE A 188 7.81 1.37 -12.47
CA ILE A 188 6.86 0.66 -13.32
C ILE A 188 6.69 -0.77 -12.79
N ILE A 189 5.52 -1.08 -12.19
CA ILE A 189 5.10 -2.46 -12.00
C ILE A 189 4.72 -2.94 -13.41
N GLN A 190 5.73 -3.41 -14.16
CA GLN A 190 5.58 -3.99 -15.50
C GLN A 190 5.47 -5.51 -15.38
#